data_AF-A0A0J6T7D1-F1
#
_entry.id   AF-A0A0J6T7D1-F1
#
_cell.length_a   1.000
_cell.length_b   1.000
_cell.length_c   1.000
_cell.angle_alpha   90.00
_cell.angle_beta   90.00
_cell.angle_gamma   90.00
#
_symmetry.space_group_name_H-M   'P 1'
#
loop_
_entity.id
_entity.type
_entity.pdbx_description
1 polymer ?
#
loop_
_entity_poly.entity_id
_entity_poly.type
_entity_poly.pdbx_seq_one_letter_code
_entity_poly.pdbx_strand_id
1 'polypeptide(L)'
;MPGWSPDQVARMGRAWVTTAEQVVAVSATDGGLHSVAEQLGIPDAEAQRLVAAAHAALPSATAREMAQPADTSQYGLGVLKP
;
A
#
# COMPACT_ATOMS: atom_id res chain seq x y z
N MET A 1 5.80 -9.74 7.36
CA MET A 1 6.65 -9.05 6.37
C MET A 1 8.06 -8.93 6.91
N PRO A 2 9.09 -9.22 6.10
CA PRO A 2 10.48 -8.91 6.45
C PRO A 2 10.65 -7.40 6.71
N GLY A 3 11.39 -7.03 7.77
CA GLY A 3 11.65 -5.63 8.11
C GLY A 3 10.54 -4.89 8.89
N TRP A 4 9.40 -5.54 9.13
CA TRP A 4 8.27 -4.97 9.90
C TRP A 4 8.22 -5.57 11.30
N SER A 5 7.88 -4.74 12.30
CA SER A 5 7.64 -5.21 13.66
C SER A 5 6.26 -5.87 13.79
N PRO A 6 6.05 -6.77 14.77
CA PRO A 6 4.73 -7.35 15.03
C PRO A 6 3.64 -6.30 15.30
N ASP A 7 3.97 -5.19 15.96
CA ASP A 7 3.01 -4.10 16.21
C ASP A 7 2.61 -3.37 14.91
N GLN A 8 3.57 -3.12 14.02
CA GLN A 8 3.29 -2.49 12.72
C GLN A 8 2.39 -3.39 11.86
N VAL A 9 2.64 -4.71 11.84
CA VAL A 9 1.78 -5.67 11.15
C VAL A 9 0.37 -5.67 11.75
N ALA A 10 0.25 -5.64 13.09
CA ALA A 10 -1.04 -5.60 13.76
C ALA A 10 -1.83 -4.30 13.47
N ARG A 11 -1.14 -3.15 13.38
CA ARG A 11 -1.75 -1.86 13.02
C ARG A 11 -2.28 -1.85 11.60
N MET A 12 -1.51 -2.34 10.63
CA MET A 12 -1.99 -2.46 9.24
C MET A 12 -3.14 -3.47 9.13
N GLY A 13 -3.10 -4.56 9.91
CA GLY A 13 -4.20 -5.53 9.96
C GLY A 13 -5.52 -4.92 10.42
N ARG A 14 -5.50 -3.94 11.34
CA ARG A 14 -6.69 -3.15 11.72
C ARG A 14 -7.23 -2.28 10.58
N ALA A 15 -6.37 -1.95 9.61
CA ALA A 15 -6.70 -1.24 8.37
C ALA A 15 -7.11 -2.17 7.22
N TRP A 16 -7.24 -3.48 7.47
CA TRP A 16 -7.46 -4.51 6.45
C TRP A 16 -6.32 -4.64 5.43
N VAL A 17 -5.14 -4.09 5.75
CA VAL A 17 -3.90 -4.26 4.98
C VAL A 17 -3.08 -5.36 5.65
N THR A 18 -3.17 -6.56 5.11
CA THR A 18 -2.64 -7.79 5.72
C THR A 18 -1.51 -8.43 4.91
N THR A 19 -1.33 -8.04 3.65
CA THR A 19 -0.30 -8.59 2.76
C THR A 19 0.68 -7.52 2.25
N ALA A 20 1.86 -7.96 1.79
CA ALA A 20 2.86 -7.06 1.22
C ALA A 20 2.36 -6.41 -0.09
N GLU A 21 1.59 -7.13 -0.88
CA GLU A 21 0.92 -6.62 -2.09
C GLU A 21 -0.02 -5.46 -1.75
N GLN A 22 -0.84 -5.61 -0.70
CA GLN A 22 -1.76 -4.57 -0.26
C GLN A 22 -1.02 -3.32 0.24
N VAL A 23 0.10 -3.49 0.96
CA VAL A 23 0.94 -2.35 1.38
C VAL A 23 1.49 -1.61 0.16
N VAL A 24 2.04 -2.33 -0.81
CA VAL A 24 2.59 -1.74 -2.04
C VAL A 24 1.50 -1.04 -2.84
N ALA A 25 0.35 -1.70 -3.05
CA ALA A 25 -0.79 -1.13 -3.77
C ALA A 25 -1.33 0.13 -3.10
N VAL A 26 -1.49 0.15 -1.77
CA VAL A 26 -1.90 1.35 -1.04
C VAL A 26 -0.88 2.47 -1.24
N SER A 27 0.42 2.18 -1.07
CA SER A 27 1.48 3.17 -1.19
C SER A 27 1.63 3.77 -2.60
N ALA A 28 1.19 3.05 -3.63
CA ALA A 28 1.24 3.48 -5.03
C ALA A 28 0.12 4.48 -5.39
N THR A 29 -0.88 4.68 -4.52
CA THR A 29 -1.93 5.69 -4.71
C THR A 29 -1.44 7.09 -4.31
N ASP A 30 -2.13 8.13 -4.82
CA ASP A 30 -1.84 9.52 -4.43
C ASP A 30 -2.06 9.71 -2.93
N GLY A 31 -0.99 10.08 -2.21
CA GLY A 31 -1.00 10.21 -0.74
C GLY A 31 -0.98 8.88 0.01
N GLY A 32 -0.87 7.74 -0.68
CA GLY A 32 -0.86 6.41 -0.10
C GLY A 32 0.30 6.19 0.88
N LEU A 33 1.50 6.65 0.53
CA LEU A 33 2.66 6.59 1.42
C LEU A 33 2.44 7.33 2.74
N HIS A 34 1.88 8.54 2.68
CA HIS A 34 1.56 9.34 3.86
C HIS A 34 0.46 8.66 4.70
N SER A 35 -0.53 8.05 4.04
CA SER A 35 -1.57 7.26 4.73
C SER A 35 -0.98 6.07 5.49
N VAL A 36 0.02 5.38 4.92
CA VAL A 36 0.75 4.31 5.62
C VAL A 36 1.51 4.87 6.83
N ALA A 37 2.14 6.04 6.70
CA ALA A 37 2.85 6.70 7.79
C ALA A 37 1.91 7.05 8.96
N GLU A 38 0.76 7.66 8.66
CA GLU A 38 -0.28 8.01 9.64
C GLU A 38 -0.86 6.78 10.33
N GLN A 39 -1.18 5.72 9.57
CA GLN A 39 -1.72 4.48 10.10
C GLN A 39 -0.78 3.81 11.11
N LEU A 40 0.52 3.93 10.86
CA LEU A 40 1.57 3.37 11.70
C LEU A 40 2.02 4.33 12.82
N GLY A 41 1.71 5.62 12.70
CA GLY A 41 2.19 6.67 13.61
C GLY A 41 3.71 6.87 13.52
N ILE A 42 4.26 6.85 12.30
CA ILE A 42 5.69 6.97 12.01
C ILE A 42 5.97 8.08 11.00
N PRO A 43 7.21 8.58 10.89
CA PRO A 43 7.57 9.53 9.84
C PRO A 43 7.48 8.93 8.42
N ASP A 44 7.17 9.75 7.42
CA ASP A 44 7.08 9.34 6.00
C ASP A 44 8.35 8.64 5.50
N ALA A 45 9.53 9.10 5.93
CA ALA A 45 10.80 8.46 5.58
C ALA A 45 10.90 7.01 6.09
N GLU A 46 10.33 6.73 7.27
CA GLU A 46 10.28 5.36 7.80
C GLU A 46 9.25 4.52 7.06
N ALA A 47 8.07 5.09 6.77
CA ALA A 47 7.07 4.44 5.94
C ALA A 47 7.64 4.06 4.57
N GLN A 48 8.46 4.93 3.96
CA GLN A 48 9.12 4.66 2.69
C GLN A 48 10.07 3.47 2.77
N ARG A 49 10.85 3.34 3.86
CA ARG A 49 11.73 2.19 4.09
C ARG A 49 10.93 0.89 4.22
N LEU A 50 9.82 0.93 4.95
CA LEU A 50 8.95 -0.23 5.16
C LEU A 50 8.23 -0.67 3.88
N VAL A 51 7.77 0.29 3.07
CA VAL A 51 7.19 0.03 1.74
C VAL A 51 8.23 -0.56 0.80
N ALA A 52 9.46 -0.03 0.79
CA ALA A 52 10.54 -0.60 -0.02
C ALA A 52 10.88 -2.05 0.40
N ALA A 53 10.86 -2.34 1.70
CA ALA A 53 11.04 -3.71 2.21
C ALA A 53 9.88 -4.64 1.80
N ALA A 54 8.63 -4.15 1.84
CA ALA A 54 7.46 -4.89 1.35
C ALA A 54 7.57 -5.18 -0.15
N HIS A 55 7.96 -4.18 -0.95
CA HIS A 55 8.18 -4.33 -2.39
C HIS A 55 9.30 -5.32 -2.71
N ALA A 56 10.40 -5.31 -1.96
CA ALA A 56 11.51 -6.25 -2.13
C ALA A 56 11.16 -7.70 -1.75
N ALA A 57 10.13 -7.90 -0.92
CA ALA A 57 9.65 -9.23 -0.54
C ALA A 57 8.71 -9.86 -1.58
N LEU A 58 8.24 -9.08 -2.57
CA LEU A 58 7.36 -9.58 -3.63
C LEU A 58 8.17 -10.17 -4.80
N PRO A 59 7.64 -11.20 -5.49
CA PRO A 59 8.14 -11.58 -6.80
C PRO A 59 8.12 -10.38 -7.75
N SER A 60 9.15 -10.24 -8.60
CA SER A 60 9.34 -9.05 -9.45
C SER A 60 8.15 -8.74 -10.37
N ALA A 61 7.45 -9.77 -10.85
CA ALA A 61 6.22 -9.62 -11.63
C ALA A 61 5.09 -8.98 -10.81
N THR A 62 4.83 -9.50 -9.61
CA THR A 62 3.79 -8.99 -8.69
C THR A 62 4.09 -7.58 -8.22
N ALA A 63 5.35 -7.27 -7.90
CA ALA A 63 5.77 -5.95 -7.46
C ALA A 63 5.49 -4.88 -8.54
N ARG A 64 5.77 -5.21 -9.81
CA ARG A 64 5.51 -4.30 -10.94
C ARG A 64 4.03 -4.05 -11.18
N GLU A 65 3.20 -5.08 -11.03
CA GLU A 65 1.74 -4.95 -11.19
C GLU A 65 1.14 -4.06 -10.08
N MET A 66 1.57 -4.27 -8.83
CA MET A 66 1.06 -3.52 -7.67
C MET A 66 1.62 -2.10 -7.56
N ALA A 67 2.74 -1.79 -8.24
CA ALA A 67 3.33 -0.45 -8.26
C ALA A 67 2.54 0.56 -9.11
N GLN A 68 1.51 0.11 -9.84
CA GLN A 68 0.61 0.98 -10.57
C GLN A 68 -0.75 1.01 -9.87
N PRO A 69 -1.39 2.19 -9.72
CA PRO A 69 -2.79 2.25 -9.33
C PRO A 69 -3.63 1.37 -10.25
N ALA A 70 -4.58 0.64 -9.67
CA ALA A 70 -5.48 -0.19 -10.46
C ALA A 70 -6.26 0.69 -11.47
N ASP A 71 -6.17 0.35 -12.75
CA ASP A 71 -6.97 1.01 -13.79
C ASP A 71 -8.44 0.57 -13.69
N THR A 72 -9.23 1.42 -13.05
CA THR A 72 -10.67 1.21 -12.87
C THR A 72 -11.51 1.92 -13.94
N SER A 73 -10.90 2.48 -14.99
CA SER A 73 -11.60 3.20 -16.06
C SER A 73 -12.67 2.35 -16.75
N GLN A 74 -12.44 1.03 -16.86
CA GLN A 74 -13.39 0.06 -17.41
C GLN A 74 -14.60 -0.23 -16.50
N TYR A 75 -14.54 0.14 -15.22
CA TYR A 75 -15.60 -0.07 -14.23
C TYR A 75 -16.26 1.24 -13.78
N GLY A 76 -16.14 2.30 -14.58
CA GLY A 76 -16.72 3.61 -14.30
C GLY A 76 -18.20 3.50 -13.89
N LEU A 77 -18.45 3.66 -12.58
CA LEU A 77 -19.80 3.75 -12.02
C LEU A 77 -20.44 4.98 -12.66
N GLY A 78 -21.33 4.74 -13.62
CA GLY A 78 -21.92 5.76 -14.48
C GLY A 78 -22.40 6.98 -13.70
N VAL A 79 -21.71 8.11 -13.89
CA VAL A 79 -22.24 9.41 -13.52
C VAL A 79 -23.19 9.81 -14.64
N LEU A 80 -24.49 9.57 -14.45
CA LEU A 80 -25.49 10.29 -15.25
C LEU A 80 -25.34 11.78 -14.90
N LYS A 81 -24.88 12.58 -15.87
CA LYS A 81 -24.89 14.05 -15.77
C LYS A 81 -26.36 14.52 -15.67
N PRO A 82 -26.64 15.59 -14.88
CA PRO A 82 -27.98 16.15 -14.76
C PRO A 82 -28.54 16.67 -16.09
#